data_AF-A0A7C6A6Y1-F1
#
_entry.id   AF-A0A7C6A6Y1-F1
#
_cell.length_a   1.000
_cell.length_b   1.000
_cell.length_c   1.000
_cell.angle_alpha   90.00
_cell.angle_beta   90.00
_cell.angle_gamma   90.00
#
_symmetry.space_group_name_H-M   'P 1'
#
loop_
_entity.id
_entity.type
_entity.pdbx_description
1 polymer ?
#
loop_
_entity_poly.entity_id
_entity_poly.type
_entity_poly.pdbx_seq_one_letter_code
_entity_poly.pdbx_strand_id
1 'polypeptide(L)' 'MDEVFKDNHLNAKTKALIGVALSVQKQCKWCITYSVNLALKNGATKEEVYEAGWVAVSARWF' A
#
# COMPACT_ATOMS: atom_id res chain seq x y z
N MET A 1 8.76 11.74 3.66
CA MET A 1 7.76 10.76 3.20
C MET A 1 6.69 10.52 4.26
N ASP A 2 7.05 10.50 5.55
CA ASP A 2 6.12 10.19 6.64
C ASP A 2 4.94 11.15 6.81
N GLU A 3 5.06 12.41 6.38
CA GLU A 3 3.92 13.36 6.40
C GLU A 3 2.77 12.95 5.49
N VAL A 4 3.05 12.31 4.35
CA VAL A 4 2.01 11.87 3.42
C VAL A 4 1.14 10.80 4.07
N PHE A 5 1.74 9.96 4.91
CA PHE A 5 1.10 8.82 5.57
C PHE A 5 0.47 9.14 6.93
N LYS A 6 0.52 10.40 7.40
CA LYS A 6 -0.23 10.82 8.59
C LYS A 6 -1.73 10.75 8.35
N ASP A 7 -2.49 10.48 9.40
CA ASP A 7 -3.95 10.54 9.36
C ASP A 7 -4.44 11.93 8.95
N ASN A 8 -5.44 11.95 8.06
CA ASN A 8 -6.22 13.13 7.70
C ASN A 8 -7.57 12.63 7.15
N HIS A 9 -8.06 13.17 6.02
CA HIS A 9 -9.25 12.67 5.31
C HIS A 9 -9.20 11.16 5.00
N LEU A 10 -8.01 10.62 4.75
CA LEU A 10 -7.77 9.18 4.69
C LEU A 10 -6.89 8.79 5.86
N ASN A 11 -7.21 7.66 6.48
CA ASN A 11 -6.39 7.11 7.55
C ASN A 11 -5.04 6.59 6.99
N ALA A 12 -4.03 6.55 7.85
CA ALA A 12 -2.67 6.13 7.55
C ALA A 12 -2.63 4.71 6.96
N LYS A 13 -3.49 3.82 7.47
CA LYS A 13 -3.69 2.47 6.96
C LYS A 13 -4.10 2.45 5.48
N THR A 14 -5.15 3.19 5.11
CA THR A 14 -5.65 3.28 3.73
C THR A 14 -4.59 3.86 2.81
N LYS A 15 -3.91 4.92 3.24
CA LYS A 15 -2.81 5.52 2.46
C LYS A 15 -1.66 4.55 2.23
N ALA A 16 -1.31 3.75 3.24
CA ALA A 16 -0.29 2.72 3.11
C ALA A 16 -0.70 1.59 2.14
N LEU A 17 -1.96 1.14 2.18
CA LEU A 17 -2.51 0.15 1.24
C LEU A 17 -2.50 0.66 -0.21
N ILE A 18 -2.85 1.93 -0.44
CA ILE A 18 -2.70 2.56 -1.76
C ILE A 18 -1.23 2.58 -2.18
N GLY A 19 -0.32 2.88 -1.24
CA GLY A 19 1.12 2.81 -1.48
C GLY A 19 1.61 1.41 -1.88
N VAL A 20 1.05 0.35 -1.29
CA VAL A 20 1.33 -1.04 -1.68
C VAL A 20 0.92 -1.26 -3.14
N ALA A 21 -0.32 -0.90 -3.51
CA ALA A 21 -0.82 -1.08 -4.87
C ALA A 21 0.04 -0.34 -5.91
N LEU A 22 0.39 0.92 -5.65
CA LEU A 22 1.26 1.72 -6.53
C LEU A 22 2.67 1.12 -6.64
N SER A 23 3.22 0.63 -5.53
CA SER A 23 4.55 0.01 -5.50
C SER A 23 4.61 -1.28 -6.30
N VAL A 24 3.55 -2.10 -6.23
CA VAL A 24 3.38 -3.31 -7.02
C VAL A 24 3.28 -2.97 -8.52
N GLN A 25 2.47 -1.96 -8.87
CA GLN A 25 2.34 -1.51 -10.27
C GLN A 25 3.66 -1.01 -10.87
N LYS A 26 4.45 -0.30 -10.06
CA LYS A 26 5.79 0.19 -10.45
C LYS A 26 6.89 -0.87 -10.37
N GLN A 27 6.58 -2.07 -9.86
CA GLN A 27 7.53 -3.17 -9.66
C GLN A 27 8.77 -2.76 -8.84
N CYS A 28 8.63 -1.75 -7.97
CA CYS A 28 9.70 -1.26 -7.14
C CYS A 28 9.83 -2.13 -5.89
N LYS A 29 10.77 -3.10 -5.89
CA LYS A 29 10.97 -4.04 -4.78
C LYS A 29 11.14 -3.35 -3.42
N TRP A 30 11.92 -2.26 -3.38
CA TRP A 30 12.14 -1.49 -2.15
C TRP A 30 10.85 -0.79 -1.67
N CYS A 31 10.12 -0.18 -2.60
CA CYS A 31 8.86 0.51 -2.31
C CYS A 31 7.80 -0.46 -1.81
N ILE A 32 7.72 -1.66 -2.40
CA ILE A 32 6.82 -2.73 -1.95
C ILE A 32 7.11 -3.07 -0.49
N THR A 33 8.37 -3.38 -0.16
CA THR A 33 8.77 -3.70 1.22
C THR A 33 8.47 -2.55 2.18
N TYR A 34 8.73 -1.30 1.79
CA TYR A 34 8.46 -0.13 2.62
C TYR A 34 6.96 0.05 2.87
N SER A 35 6.13 0.05 1.83
CA SER A 35 4.68 0.24 1.94
C SER A 35 4.00 -0.90 2.69
N VAL A 36 4.44 -2.14 2.52
CA VAL A 36 3.92 -3.28 3.28
C VAL A 36 4.24 -3.14 4.77
N ASN A 37 5.50 -2.81 5.12
CA ASN A 37 5.87 -2.58 6.52
C ASN A 37 5.08 -1.43 7.14
N LEU A 38 4.85 -0.36 6.38
CA LEU A 38 4.07 0.77 6.84
C LEU A 38 2.60 0.40 7.04
N ALA A 39 2.01 -0.38 6.12
CA ALA A 39 0.64 -0.86 6.26
C ALA A 39 0.47 -1.71 7.52
N LEU A 40 1.38 -2.67 7.75
CA LEU A 40 1.36 -3.52 8.94
C LEU A 40 1.52 -2.71 10.24
N LYS A 41 2.42 -1.71 10.25
CA LYS A 41 2.57 -0.80 11.40
C LYS A 41 1.32 0.02 11.71
N ASN A 42 0.52 0.34 10.70
CA ASN A 42 -0.74 1.06 10.83
C ASN A 42 -1.95 0.14 11.06
N GLY A 43 -1.72 -1.13 11.41
CA GLY A 43 -2.79 -2.08 11.74
C GLY A 43 -3.51 -2.67 10.52
N ALA A 44 -2.89 -2.65 9.34
CA ALA A 44 -3.35 -3.46 8.22
C ALA A 44 -3.08 -4.95 8.50
N THR A 45 -3.99 -5.81 8.09
CA THR A 45 -3.76 -7.25 8.11
C THR A 45 -3.02 -7.69 6.85
N LYS A 46 -2.49 -8.92 6.85
CA LYS A 46 -1.80 -9.45 5.66
C LYS A 46 -2.77 -9.62 4.49
N GLU A 47 -4.02 -9.98 4.79
CA GLU A 47 -5.10 -10.17 3.84
C GLU A 47 -5.39 -8.88 3.07
N GLU A 48 -5.50 -7.75 3.77
CA GLU A 48 -5.71 -6.43 3.14
C GLU A 48 -4.54 -6.04 2.22
N VAL A 49 -3.31 -6.38 2.59
CA VAL A 49 -2.13 -6.16 1.76
C VAL A 49 -2.17 -7.02 0.49
N TYR A 50 -2.60 -8.29 0.60
CA TYR A 50 -2.77 -9.16 -0.55
C TYR A 50 -3.88 -8.66 -1.47
N GLU A 51 -5.02 -8.24 -0.92
CA GLU A 51 -6.12 -7.64 -1.70
C GLU A 51 -5.65 -6.39 -2.45
N ALA A 52 -4.94 -5.47 -1.78
CA ALA A 52 -4.37 -4.28 -2.42
C ALA A 52 -3.39 -4.62 -3.55
N GLY A 53 -2.56 -5.65 -3.35
CA GLY A 53 -1.66 -6.17 -4.38
C GLY A 53 -2.42 -6.78 -5.57
N TRP A 54 -3.49 -7.53 -5.31
CA TRP A 54 -4.30 -8.16 -6.35
C TRP A 54 -5.08 -7.12 -7.16
N VAL A 55 -5.59 -6.07 -6.50
CA VAL A 55 -6.20 -4.91 -7.18
C VAL A 55 -5.19 -4.27 -8.13
N ALA A 56 -3.93 -4.08 -7.72
CA ALA A 56 -2.90 -3.55 -8.61
C ALA A 56 -2.66 -4.43 -9.83
N VAL A 57 -2.59 -5.76 -9.65
CA VAL A 57 -2.44 -6.71 -10.76
C VAL A 57 -3.66 -6.68 -11.69
N SER A 58 -4.88 -6.56 -11.15
CA SER A 58 -6.11 -6.46 -11.95
C SER A 58 -6.18 -5.16 -12.75
N ALA A 59 -5.66 -4.05 -12.20
CA ALA A 59 -5.65 -2.75 -12.85
C ALA A 59 -4.64 -2.67 -14.01
N ARG A 60 -3.72 -3.62 -14.13
CA ARG A 60 -2.69 -3.66 -15.19
C ARG A 60 -3.27 -3.90 -16.60
N TRP A 61 -4.50 -4.38 -16.70
CA TRP A 61 -5.15 -4.65 -17.99
C TRP A 61 -5.85 -3.42 -18.59
N PHE A 62 -5.87 -2.28 -17.87
CA PHE A 62 -6.34 -0.97 -18.35
C PHE A 62 -5.15 -0.09 -18.74
#